data_AF-A0A7L2SY08-F1
#
_entry.id   AF-A0A7L2SY08-F1
#
_cell.length_a   1.000
_cell.length_b   1.000
_cell.length_c   1.000
_cell.angle_alpha   90.00
_cell.angle_beta   90.00
_cell.angle_gamma   90.00
#
_symmetry.space_group_name_H-M   'P 1'
#
loop_
_entity.id
_entity.type
_entity.pdbx_description
1 polymer ?
#
loop_
_entity_poly.entity_id
_entity_poly.type
_entity_poly.pdbx_seq_one_letter_code
_entity_poly.pdbx_strand_id
1 'polypeptide(L)'
;MPRYGKIVVIKRNGTDGIIFPLTSTSCLFGRKSECDIRMRLPWVSNEHCRIEINENKEAVLTNLSAVNPTQLNGVCFEQPVPLKHGDVLTIIDRSFRFEYPLQSTPKKRRSRSPKDETLQQVAGVELLHKRSSGAKSLDAA
;
A
#
# COMPACT_ATOMS: atom_id res chain seq x y z
N MET A 1 -5.02 -6.85 -25.25
CA MET A 1 -6.07 -7.22 -24.28
C MET A 1 -6.15 -6.18 -23.19
N PRO A 2 -7.34 -5.69 -22.82
CA PRO A 2 -7.49 -4.78 -21.69
C PRO A 2 -6.98 -5.47 -20.42
N ARG A 3 -6.28 -4.72 -19.57
CA ARG A 3 -5.82 -5.19 -18.26
C ARG A 3 -6.64 -4.45 -17.22
N TYR A 4 -7.44 -5.17 -16.46
CA TYR A 4 -8.27 -4.62 -15.38
C TYR A 4 -7.49 -4.40 -14.08
N GLY A 5 -6.29 -4.98 -14.02
CA GLY A 5 -5.37 -4.87 -12.90
C GLY A 5 -4.42 -6.04 -12.87
N LYS A 6 -3.85 -6.28 -11.71
CA LYS A 6 -3.03 -7.47 -11.42
C LYS A 6 -3.21 -7.88 -9.97
N ILE A 7 -3.05 -9.17 -9.73
CA ILE A 7 -2.97 -9.78 -8.41
C ILE A 7 -1.51 -10.11 -8.14
N VAL A 8 -0.96 -9.56 -7.06
CA VAL A 8 0.42 -9.79 -6.63
C VAL A 8 0.38 -10.74 -5.43
N VAL A 9 1.05 -11.89 -5.53
CA VAL A 9 1.19 -12.79 -4.38
C VAL A 9 2.15 -12.15 -3.38
N ILE A 10 1.75 -12.03 -2.12
CA ILE A 10 2.63 -11.62 -1.03
C ILE A 10 3.27 -12.88 -0.42
N LYS A 11 4.59 -12.95 -0.42
CA LYS A 11 5.33 -14.05 0.20
C LYS A 11 5.32 -13.93 1.73
N ARG A 12 5.63 -15.02 2.43
CA ARG A 12 5.68 -15.05 3.91
C ARG A 12 6.69 -14.06 4.52
N ASN A 13 7.71 -13.66 3.77
CA ASN A 13 8.68 -12.64 4.20
C ASN A 13 8.20 -11.19 3.92
N GLY A 14 6.95 -11.00 3.49
CA GLY A 14 6.37 -9.69 3.16
C GLY A 14 6.73 -9.14 1.78
N THR A 15 7.59 -9.83 1.01
CA THR A 15 7.98 -9.36 -0.32
C THR A 15 7.00 -9.79 -1.40
N ASP A 16 6.95 -9.02 -2.48
CA ASP A 16 6.14 -9.36 -3.65
C ASP A 16 6.66 -10.63 -4.34
N GLY A 17 5.72 -11.41 -4.86
CA GLY A 17 5.95 -12.67 -5.56
C GLY A 17 5.38 -12.68 -6.96
N ILE A 18 4.78 -13.82 -7.32
CA ILE A 18 4.21 -14.03 -8.66
C ILE A 18 3.09 -13.01 -8.90
N ILE A 19 3.01 -12.52 -10.13
CA ILE A 19 1.99 -11.56 -10.55
C ILE A 19 1.06 -12.25 -11.55
N PHE A 20 -0.24 -12.22 -11.27
CA PHE A 20 -1.29 -12.67 -12.17
C PHE A 20 -1.97 -11.46 -12.80
N PRO A 21 -1.78 -11.20 -14.10
CA PRO A 21 -2.49 -10.12 -14.78
C PRO A 21 -3.99 -10.44 -14.89
N LEU A 22 -4.85 -9.49 -14.52
CA LEU A 22 -6.29 -9.63 -14.72
C LEU A 22 -6.65 -9.21 -16.14
N THR A 23 -6.71 -10.19 -17.04
CA THR A 23 -7.07 -10.02 -18.45
C THR A 23 -8.55 -10.24 -18.73
N SER A 24 -9.26 -10.88 -17.80
CA SER A 24 -10.69 -11.19 -17.89
C SER A 24 -11.47 -10.37 -16.86
N THR A 25 -12.78 -10.23 -17.08
CA THR A 25 -13.69 -9.54 -16.14
C THR A 25 -14.06 -10.38 -14.93
N SER A 26 -13.68 -11.66 -14.89
CA SER A 26 -13.87 -12.54 -13.74
C SER A 26 -12.55 -13.25 -13.46
N CYS A 27 -12.21 -13.37 -12.18
CA CYS A 27 -11.05 -14.10 -11.70
C CYS A 27 -11.44 -14.91 -10.47
N LEU A 28 -11.43 -16.23 -10.61
CA LEU A 28 -11.84 -17.17 -9.59
C LEU A 28 -10.62 -17.74 -8.84
N PHE A 29 -10.69 -17.70 -7.52
CA PHE A 29 -9.72 -18.30 -6.62
C PHE A 29 -10.30 -19.58 -6.04
N GLY A 30 -9.52 -20.66 -6.01
CA GLY A 30 -9.99 -21.90 -5.44
C GLY A 30 -9.04 -23.07 -5.65
N ARG A 31 -9.41 -24.24 -5.15
CA ARG A 31 -8.59 -25.45 -5.20
C ARG A 31 -8.77 -26.25 -6.50
N LYS A 32 -9.94 -26.11 -7.14
CA LYS A 32 -10.26 -26.82 -8.39
C LYS A 32 -9.34 -26.40 -9.53
N SER A 33 -9.21 -27.26 -10.53
CA SER A 33 -8.41 -26.99 -11.74
C SER A 33 -9.00 -25.92 -12.65
N GLU A 34 -10.29 -25.64 -12.53
CA GLU A 34 -11.02 -24.65 -13.33
C GLU A 34 -10.85 -23.20 -12.83
N CYS A 35 -10.24 -23.00 -11.64
CA CYS A 35 -10.01 -21.67 -11.09
C CYS A 35 -8.82 -20.98 -11.77
N ASP A 36 -8.95 -19.68 -12.06
CA ASP A 36 -7.88 -18.85 -12.64
C ASP A 36 -6.64 -18.81 -11.74
N ILE A 37 -6.86 -18.66 -10.43
CA ILE A 37 -5.80 -18.72 -9.42
C ILE A 37 -6.03 -19.96 -8.58
N ARG A 38 -5.36 -21.03 -8.99
CA ARG A 38 -5.43 -22.34 -8.33
C ARG A 38 -4.56 -22.40 -7.09
N MET A 39 -5.18 -22.68 -5.96
CA MET A 39 -4.54 -22.83 -4.66
C MET A 39 -4.55 -24.30 -4.21
N ARG A 40 -3.37 -24.95 -4.23
CA ARG A 40 -3.21 -26.35 -3.79
C ARG A 40 -3.08 -26.46 -2.26
N LEU A 41 -4.12 -26.05 -1.55
CA LEU A 41 -4.18 -26.12 -0.09
C LEU A 41 -5.46 -26.87 0.34
N PRO A 42 -5.39 -27.77 1.33
CA PRO A 42 -6.54 -28.60 1.71
C PRO A 42 -7.70 -27.76 2.27
N TRP A 43 -7.41 -26.66 2.94
CA TRP A 43 -8.38 -25.77 3.60
C TRP A 43 -9.01 -24.72 2.67
N VAL A 44 -8.54 -24.66 1.41
CA VAL A 44 -9.13 -23.79 0.41
C VAL A 44 -10.29 -24.51 -0.25
N SER A 45 -11.42 -23.81 -0.35
CA SER A 45 -12.63 -24.29 -1.01
C SER A 45 -12.37 -24.54 -2.50
N ASN A 46 -13.19 -25.41 -3.08
CA ASN A 46 -13.15 -25.68 -4.51
C ASN A 46 -13.25 -24.40 -5.35
N GLU A 47 -14.21 -23.55 -4.99
CA GLU A 47 -14.36 -22.16 -5.39
C GLU A 47 -14.44 -21.36 -4.10
N HIS A 48 -13.51 -20.42 -3.89
CA HIS A 48 -13.28 -19.83 -2.58
C HIS A 48 -13.65 -18.36 -2.52
N CYS A 49 -13.19 -17.58 -3.49
CA CYS A 49 -13.64 -16.22 -3.70
C CYS A 49 -13.46 -15.85 -5.17
N ARG A 50 -14.12 -14.76 -5.57
CA ARG A 50 -14.10 -14.28 -6.94
C ARG A 50 -13.90 -12.77 -6.95
N ILE A 51 -13.10 -12.31 -7.89
CA ILE A 51 -13.03 -10.90 -8.25
C ILE A 51 -13.75 -10.73 -9.59
N GLU A 52 -14.76 -9.86 -9.60
CA GLU A 52 -15.52 -9.52 -10.81
C GLU A 52 -15.35 -8.04 -11.13
N ILE A 53 -15.26 -7.72 -12.41
CA ILE A 53 -15.18 -6.35 -12.91
C ILE A 53 -16.58 -5.95 -13.37
N ASN A 54 -17.15 -4.94 -12.71
CA ASN A 54 -18.46 -4.42 -13.06
C ASN A 54 -18.42 -3.55 -14.34
N GLU A 55 -19.58 -3.09 -14.80
CA GLU A 55 -19.71 -2.21 -15.98
C GLU A 55 -18.93 -0.89 -15.82
N ASN A 56 -18.74 -0.42 -14.59
CA ASN A 56 -17.98 0.78 -14.24
C ASN A 56 -16.46 0.54 -14.18
N LYS A 57 -15.98 -0.67 -14.51
CA LYS A 57 -14.58 -1.11 -14.41
C LYS A 57 -14.02 -1.15 -12.98
N GLU A 58 -14.90 -1.24 -12.00
CA GLU A 58 -14.52 -1.44 -10.59
C GLU A 58 -14.44 -2.94 -10.31
N ALA A 59 -13.39 -3.32 -9.59
CA ALA A 59 -13.23 -4.68 -9.12
C ALA A 59 -14.06 -4.88 -7.85
N VAL A 60 -14.87 -5.94 -7.81
CA VAL A 60 -15.70 -6.33 -6.68
C VAL A 60 -15.25 -7.71 -6.23
N LEU A 61 -14.98 -7.86 -4.94
CA LEU A 61 -14.62 -9.11 -4.29
C LEU A 61 -15.85 -9.75 -3.65
N THR A 62 -16.08 -11.02 -3.98
CA THR A 62 -17.15 -11.85 -3.41
C THR A 62 -16.53 -13.07 -2.74
N ASN A 63 -16.90 -13.32 -1.48
CA ASN A 63 -16.55 -14.54 -0.78
C ASN A 63 -17.53 -15.66 -1.17
N LEU A 64 -17.01 -16.82 -1.57
CA LEU A 64 -17.79 -18.02 -1.92
C LEU A 64 -17.61 -19.14 -0.89
N SER A 65 -16.64 -19.01 0.01
CA SER A 65 -16.36 -20.01 1.04
C SER A 65 -17.31 -19.87 2.23
N ALA A 66 -18.00 -20.96 2.57
CA ALA A 66 -18.79 -21.07 3.79
C ALA A 66 -17.98 -21.50 5.02
N VAL A 67 -16.79 -22.09 4.82
CA VAL A 67 -16.00 -22.71 5.90
C VAL A 67 -14.91 -21.78 6.42
N ASN A 68 -14.15 -21.18 5.49
CA ASN A 68 -13.06 -20.28 5.83
C ASN A 68 -13.24 -19.00 5.01
N PRO A 69 -13.83 -17.93 5.56
CA PRO A 69 -14.11 -16.74 4.78
C PRO A 69 -12.83 -16.06 4.31
N THR A 70 -12.89 -15.48 3.10
CA THR A 70 -11.84 -14.57 2.63
C THR A 70 -11.84 -13.31 3.49
N GLN A 71 -10.65 -12.82 3.84
CA GLN A 71 -10.48 -11.56 4.55
C GLN A 71 -9.98 -10.48 3.60
N LEU A 72 -10.51 -9.27 3.75
CA LEU A 72 -10.02 -8.08 3.08
C LEU A 72 -9.34 -7.18 4.12
N ASN A 73 -8.06 -6.89 3.93
CA ASN A 73 -7.24 -6.10 4.85
C ASN A 73 -7.29 -6.62 6.31
N GLY A 74 -7.38 -7.94 6.47
CA GLY A 74 -7.47 -8.61 7.78
C GLY A 74 -8.87 -8.67 8.39
N VAL A 75 -9.91 -8.23 7.67
CA VAL A 75 -11.29 -8.20 8.15
C VAL A 75 -12.18 -9.09 7.28
N CYS A 76 -13.03 -9.92 7.90
CA CYS A 76 -14.04 -10.70 7.18
C CYS A 76 -15.16 -9.80 6.65
N PHE A 77 -15.75 -10.17 5.52
CA PHE A 77 -16.87 -9.48 4.92
C PHE A 77 -17.93 -10.50 4.47
N GLU A 78 -19.20 -10.12 4.56
CA GLU A 78 -20.32 -11.00 4.19
C GLU A 78 -20.87 -10.69 2.80
N GLN A 79 -20.99 -9.40 2.47
CA GLN A 79 -21.51 -8.93 1.18
C GLN A 79 -20.36 -8.63 0.20
N PRO A 80 -20.61 -8.67 -1.12
CA PRO A 80 -19.62 -8.25 -2.11
C PRO A 80 -19.09 -6.84 -1.82
N VAL A 81 -17.76 -6.67 -1.87
CA VAL A 81 -17.09 -5.41 -1.53
C VAL A 81 -16.26 -4.87 -2.70
N PRO A 82 -16.31 -3.56 -2.99
CA PRO A 82 -15.44 -2.97 -4.00
C PRO A 82 -13.98 -2.94 -3.52
N LEU A 83 -13.07 -3.36 -4.39
CA LEU A 83 -11.63 -3.36 -4.14
C LEU A 83 -11.00 -2.03 -4.53
N LYS A 84 -10.10 -1.56 -3.69
CA LYS A 84 -9.25 -0.39 -3.91
C LYS A 84 -7.85 -0.80 -4.34
N HIS A 85 -7.14 0.10 -5.00
CA HIS A 85 -5.72 -0.12 -5.32
C HIS A 85 -4.92 -0.35 -4.03
N GLY A 86 -4.18 -1.46 -3.98
CA GLY A 86 -3.35 -1.82 -2.83
C GLY A 86 -4.03 -2.68 -1.79
N ASP A 87 -5.33 -2.97 -1.93
CA ASP A 87 -6.06 -3.83 -0.99
C ASP A 87 -5.47 -5.25 -0.96
N VAL A 88 -5.44 -5.84 0.23
CA VAL A 88 -4.88 -7.16 0.47
C VAL A 88 -5.98 -8.15 0.81
N LEU A 89 -6.15 -9.14 -0.05
CA LEU A 89 -7.01 -10.29 0.18
C LEU A 89 -6.21 -11.37 0.89
N THR A 90 -6.75 -11.97 1.93
CA THR A 90 -6.15 -13.10 2.63
C THR A 90 -7.06 -14.30 2.60
N ILE A 91 -6.52 -15.42 2.11
CA ILE A 91 -7.18 -16.72 2.00
C ILE A 91 -6.32 -17.71 2.77
N ILE A 92 -6.80 -18.16 3.94
CA ILE A 92 -6.06 -19.03 4.86
C ILE A 92 -4.72 -18.40 5.25
N ASP A 93 -3.60 -18.92 4.73
CA ASP A 93 -2.23 -18.47 5.02
C ASP A 93 -1.59 -17.70 3.87
N ARG A 94 -2.38 -17.34 2.84
CA ARG A 94 -1.90 -16.67 1.62
C ARG A 94 -2.52 -15.30 1.48
N SER A 95 -1.66 -14.31 1.25
CA SER A 95 -2.06 -12.93 1.00
C SER A 95 -1.78 -12.55 -0.45
N PHE A 96 -2.72 -11.81 -1.02
CA PHE A 96 -2.72 -11.35 -2.40
C PHE A 96 -3.05 -9.87 -2.41
N ARG A 97 -2.25 -9.05 -3.08
CA ARG A 97 -2.51 -7.63 -3.24
C ARG A 97 -3.15 -7.36 -4.59
N PHE A 98 -4.26 -6.65 -4.60
CA PHE A 98 -4.89 -6.17 -5.83
C PHE A 98 -4.30 -4.81 -6.21
N GLU A 99 -3.92 -4.65 -7.48
CA GLU A 99 -3.44 -3.38 -8.01
C GLU A 99 -4.16 -3.05 -9.33
N TYR A 100 -4.91 -1.95 -9.35
CA TYR A 100 -5.40 -1.33 -10.59
C TYR A 100 -4.24 -1.03 -11.55
N PRO A 101 -4.48 -1.06 -12.88
CA PRO A 101 -3.47 -0.67 -13.84
C PRO A 101 -3.08 0.78 -13.57
N LEU A 102 -1.78 1.06 -13.57
CA LEU A 102 -1.31 2.45 -13.57
C LEU A 102 -1.92 3.12 -14.79
N GLN A 103 -2.85 4.04 -14.59
CA GLN A 103 -3.25 4.95 -15.66
C GLN A 103 -1.95 5.60 -16.12
N SER A 104 -1.63 5.45 -17.41
CA SER A 104 -0.47 6.07 -18.04
C SER A 104 -0.67 7.58 -18.05
N THR A 105 -0.52 8.20 -16.89
CA THR A 105 -0.28 9.63 -16.81
C THR A 105 1.13 9.85 -17.38
N PRO A 106 1.33 10.83 -18.28
CA PRO A 106 2.67 11.19 -18.73
C PRO A 106 3.52 11.47 -17.49
N LYS A 107 4.59 10.69 -17.29
CA LYS A 107 5.56 10.89 -16.20
C LYS A 107 6.06 12.33 -16.25
N LYS A 108 5.49 13.23 -15.44
CA LYS A 108 6.19 14.45 -15.05
C LYS A 108 7.33 13.96 -14.16
N ARG A 109 8.54 13.91 -14.74
CA ARG A 109 9.80 13.60 -14.05
C ARG A 109 9.86 14.44 -12.77
N ARG A 110 9.47 13.87 -11.63
CA ARG A 110 9.88 14.43 -10.34
C ARG A 110 11.38 14.14 -10.24
N SER A 111 12.11 15.24 -10.35
CA SER A 111 13.52 15.40 -10.13
C SER A 111 14.05 14.49 -9.03
N ARG A 112 15.20 13.86 -9.34
CA ARG A 112 16.16 13.45 -8.32
C ARG A 112 16.37 14.64 -7.39
N SER A 113 16.16 14.46 -6.10
CA SER A 113 16.70 15.37 -5.09
C SER A 113 18.14 14.93 -4.82
N PRO A 114 19.17 15.72 -5.15
CA PRO A 114 20.47 15.58 -4.52
C PRO A 114 20.31 16.06 -3.08
N LYS A 115 20.60 15.22 -2.09
CA LYS A 115 20.86 15.73 -0.74
C LYS A 115 22.29 16.23 -0.75
N ASP A 116 22.39 17.56 -0.78
CA ASP A 116 23.59 18.36 -0.68
C ASP A 116 24.25 18.11 0.69
N GLU A 117 25.47 17.54 0.67
CA GLU A 117 26.43 17.71 1.75
C GLU A 117 27.12 19.06 1.56
N THR A 118 26.85 20.03 2.42
CA THR A 118 27.72 21.20 2.58
C THR A 118 28.07 21.41 4.05
N LEU A 119 29.32 21.10 4.36
CA LEU A 119 30.09 21.61 5.49
C LEU A 119 30.54 23.05 5.20
N GLN A 120 30.28 23.99 6.12
CA GLN A 120 31.16 25.15 6.43
C GLN A 120 30.52 25.96 7.58
N GLN A 121 31.10 25.94 8.78
CA GLN A 121 32.17 26.84 9.25
C GLN A 121 31.66 28.27 9.53
N VAL A 122 31.42 28.60 10.80
CA VAL A 122 31.47 29.99 11.27
C VAL A 122 32.24 30.05 12.58
N ALA A 123 33.36 30.77 12.54
CA ALA A 123 34.17 31.16 13.68
C ALA A 123 33.67 32.50 14.23
N GLY A 124 33.64 32.60 15.56
CA GLY A 124 33.96 33.80 16.33
C GLY A 124 32.99 34.99 16.31
N VAL A 125 32.26 35.18 17.42
CA VAL A 125 32.10 36.53 18.00
C VAL A 125 31.90 36.44 19.51
N GLU A 126 32.67 37.27 20.21
CA GLU A 126 32.90 37.34 21.65
C GLU A 126 31.66 37.67 22.48
N LEU A 127 31.63 37.09 23.68
CA LEU A 127 30.66 37.33 24.74
C LEU A 127 31.00 38.68 25.42
N LEU A 128 30.26 39.73 25.08
CA LEU A 128 30.43 41.06 25.70
C LEU A 128 29.79 41.11 27.09
N HIS A 129 30.57 41.69 28.01
CA HIS A 129 30.32 41.84 29.43
C HIS A 129 29.03 42.59 29.75
N LYS A 130 28.18 41.97 30.57
CA LYS A 130 27.05 42.62 31.24
C LYS A 130 27.58 43.50 32.39
N ARG A 131 27.84 44.78 32.13
CA ARG A 131 28.02 45.80 33.18
C ARG A 131 26.68 46.44 33.52
N SER A 132 26.31 46.30 34.79
CA SER A 132 25.23 47.02 35.46
C SER A 132 25.52 48.52 35.49
N SER A 133 24.59 49.35 35.02
CA SER A 133 24.54 50.78 35.31
C SER A 133 23.39 51.04 36.31
N GLY A 134 23.74 51.08 37.60
CA GLY A 134 22.96 51.78 38.60
C GLY A 134 23.36 53.24 38.60
N ALA A 135 22.50 54.12 38.08
CA ALA A 135 22.64 55.56 38.25
C ALA A 135 21.94 55.98 39.56
N LYS A 136 22.67 56.59 40.49
CA LYS A 136 22.12 57.58 41.41
C LYS A 136 23.08 58.76 41.56
N SER A 137 22.47 59.91 41.32
CA SER A 137 22.88 61.31 41.38
C SER A 137 23.91 61.71 42.44
N LEU A 138 24.79 62.60 42.00
CA LEU A 138 25.22 63.88 42.59
C LEU A 138 24.53 64.29 43.90
N ASP A 139 25.31 64.66 44.92
CA ASP A 139 25.45 66.07 45.33
C ASP A 139 26.64 66.27 46.27
N ALA A 140 27.38 67.36 46.03
CA ALA A 140 28.45 67.88 46.85
C ALA A 140 28.02 69.24 47.39
N ALA A 141 27.97 69.36 48.72
CA ALA A 141 28.20 70.57 49.50
C ALA A 141 28.24 70.18 50.99
#